data_AF-A0A382C8K6-F1
#
_entry.id   AF-A0A382C8K6-F1
#
_cell.length_a   1.000
_cell.length_b   1.000
_cell.length_c   1.000
_cell.angle_alpha   90.00
_cell.angle_beta   90.00
_cell.angle_gamma   90.00
#
_symmetry.space_group_name_H-M   'P 1'
#
loop_
_entity.id
_entity.type
_entity.pdbx_description
1 polymer ?
#
loop_
_entity_poly.entity_id
_entity_poly.type
_entity_poly.pdbx_seq_one_letter_code
_entity_poly.pdbx_strand_id
1 'polypeptide(L)'
;MYAVNTFISFILALGFMLWISPKLTLYAMIPMVALPPVVLAFSRVIHSRFERIQDQFSTLSTMVQENLTGMRIVRAYVQERAQARSFDKLNLDYMGRNMSLVKLAGLFHPILALFSGTGMVIVLWLGSLEVIAGRITLGAFVAFGIYVALLVWP
;
A
#
# COMPACT_ATOMS: atom_id res chain seq x y z
N MET A 1 18.91 -2.97 -3.34
CA MET A 1 18.68 -4.32 -3.90
C MET A 1 17.27 -4.48 -4.46
N TYR A 2 16.21 -4.16 -3.71
CA TYR A 2 14.83 -4.26 -4.20
C TYR A 2 14.52 -3.44 -5.46
N ALA A 3 14.94 -2.16 -5.54
CA ALA A 3 14.67 -1.32 -6.71
C ALA A 3 15.29 -1.87 -8.02
N VAL A 4 16.49 -2.43 -7.93
CA VAL A 4 17.16 -3.06 -9.08
C VAL A 4 16.43 -4.32 -9.50
N ASN A 5 16.02 -5.16 -8.54
CA ASN A 5 15.22 -6.37 -8.82
C ASN A 5 13.89 -6.03 -9.50
N THR A 6 13.15 -5.05 -8.97
CA THR A 6 11.88 -4.60 -9.55
C THR A 6 12.07 -4.04 -10.95
N PHE A 7 13.12 -3.25 -11.17
CA PHE A 7 13.40 -2.67 -12.49
C PHE A 7 13.78 -3.73 -13.53
N ILE A 8 14.65 -4.66 -13.16
CA ILE A 8 15.05 -5.77 -14.03
C ILE A 8 13.85 -6.68 -14.33
N SER A 9 13.09 -7.06 -13.31
CA SER A 9 11.89 -7.90 -13.44
C SER A 9 10.85 -7.23 -14.33
N PHE A 10 10.65 -5.92 -14.18
CA PHE A 10 9.75 -5.14 -15.03
C PHE A 10 10.18 -5.16 -16.50
N ILE A 11 11.45 -4.87 -16.80
CA ILE A 11 11.96 -4.86 -18.17
C ILE A 11 11.90 -6.24 -18.81
N LEU A 12 12.32 -7.29 -18.07
CA LEU A 12 12.32 -8.65 -18.59
C LEU A 12 10.90 -9.17 -18.82
N ALA A 13 10.00 -9.02 -17.85
CA ALA A 13 8.61 -9.43 -18.00
C ALA A 13 7.94 -8.69 -19.16
N LEU A 14 8.10 -7.37 -19.26
CA LEU A 14 7.54 -6.59 -20.35
C LEU A 14 8.13 -7.00 -21.71
N GLY A 15 9.44 -7.24 -21.77
CA GLY A 15 10.11 -7.72 -22.98
C GLY A 15 9.58 -9.07 -23.45
N PHE A 16 9.43 -10.05 -22.54
CA PHE A 16 8.87 -11.36 -22.88
C PHE A 16 7.39 -11.29 -23.25
N MET A 17 6.59 -10.46 -22.56
CA MET A 17 5.19 -10.25 -22.90
C MET A 17 5.03 -9.66 -24.31
N LEU A 18 5.81 -8.64 -24.66
CA LEU A 18 5.82 -8.04 -26.00
C LEU A 18 6.27 -9.05 -27.06
N TRP A 19 7.23 -9.93 -26.75
CA TRP A 19 7.67 -10.98 -27.67
C TRP A 19 6.59 -12.04 -27.91
N ILE A 20 5.80 -12.40 -26.89
CA ILE A 20 4.69 -13.36 -27.02
C ILE A 20 3.52 -12.75 -27.81
N SER A 21 3.03 -11.59 -27.37
CA SER A 21 1.90 -10.92 -28.03
C SER A 21 1.86 -9.44 -27.66
N PRO A 22 2.21 -8.54 -28.59
CA PRO A 22 2.12 -7.09 -28.37
C PRO A 22 0.68 -6.65 -28.08
N LYS A 23 -0.30 -7.26 -28.74
CA LYS A 23 -1.72 -6.96 -28.57
C LYS A 23 -2.20 -7.32 -27.16
N LEU A 24 -1.92 -8.53 -26.69
CA LEU A 24 -2.31 -8.97 -25.35
C LEU A 24 -1.62 -8.12 -24.26
N THR A 25 -0.35 -7.78 -24.49
CA THR A 25 0.43 -6.90 -23.60
C THR A 25 -0.20 -5.53 -23.44
N LEU A 26 -0.61 -4.90 -24.54
CA LEU A 26 -1.25 -3.59 -24.49
C LEU A 26 -2.50 -3.62 -23.59
N TYR A 27 -3.37 -4.63 -23.77
CA TYR A 27 -4.58 -4.74 -22.95
C TYR A 27 -4.27 -5.05 -21.48
N ALA A 28 -3.37 -6.00 -21.21
CA ALA A 28 -2.99 -6.35 -19.84
C ALA A 28 -2.29 -5.18 -19.09
N MET A 29 -1.63 -4.28 -19.82
CA MET A 29 -0.95 -3.11 -19.27
C MET A 29 -1.88 -1.97 -18.89
N ILE A 30 -3.10 -1.88 -19.45
CA ILE A 30 -4.06 -0.80 -19.14
C ILE A 30 -4.27 -0.63 -17.62
N PRO A 31 -4.65 -1.67 -16.85
CA PRO A 31 -4.79 -1.53 -15.40
C PRO A 31 -3.44 -1.26 -14.71
N MET A 32 -2.35 -1.82 -15.22
CA MET A 32 -1.01 -1.67 -14.61
C MET A 32 -0.46 -0.25 -14.74
N VAL A 33 -0.71 0.46 -15.85
CA VAL A 33 -0.28 1.85 -16.05
C VAL A 33 -0.95 2.80 -15.05
N ALA A 34 -2.19 2.50 -14.64
CA ALA A 34 -2.90 3.27 -13.63
C ALA A 34 -2.44 2.98 -12.19
N LEU A 35 -1.67 1.90 -11.95
CA LEU A 35 -1.27 1.48 -10.61
C LEU A 35 -0.24 2.43 -9.95
N PRO A 36 0.86 2.87 -10.60
CA PRO A 36 1.83 3.79 -10.00
C PRO A 36 1.23 5.09 -9.46
N PRO A 37 0.40 5.86 -10.19
CA PRO A 37 -0.16 7.10 -9.65
C PRO A 37 -1.06 6.84 -8.44
N VAL A 38 -1.81 5.73 -8.42
CA VAL A 38 -2.64 5.32 -7.28
C VAL A 38 -1.76 5.01 -6.07
N VAL A 39 -0.71 4.21 -6.24
CA VAL A 39 0.23 3.88 -5.16
C VAL A 39 0.92 5.15 -4.62
N LEU A 40 1.40 6.04 -5.49
CA LEU A 40 2.03 7.29 -5.08
C LEU A 40 1.08 8.20 -4.30
N ALA A 41 -0.20 8.27 -4.70
CA ALA A 41 -1.20 9.02 -3.97
C ALA A 41 -1.44 8.44 -2.56
N PHE A 42 -1.59 7.12 -2.45
CA PHE A 42 -1.73 6.44 -1.16
C PHE A 42 -0.51 6.67 -0.27
N SER A 43 0.70 6.49 -0.79
CA SER A 43 1.94 6.68 -0.05
C SER A 43 2.06 8.10 0.50
N ARG A 44 1.73 9.14 -0.29
CA ARG A 44 1.74 10.54 0.18
C ARG A 44 0.74 10.77 1.32
N VAL A 45 -0.48 10.26 1.18
CA VAL A 45 -1.52 10.45 2.21
C VAL A 45 -1.17 9.69 3.49
N ILE A 46 -0.72 8.44 3.37
CA ILE A 46 -0.26 7.62 4.51
C ILE A 46 0.87 8.32 5.24
N HIS A 47 1.89 8.79 4.51
CA HIS A 47 3.05 9.47 5.09
C HIS A 47 2.64 10.73 5.86
N SER A 48 1.85 11.61 5.26
CA SER A 48 1.40 12.84 5.93
C SER A 48 0.52 12.57 7.16
N ARG A 49 -0.34 11.54 7.12
CA ARG A 49 -1.15 11.15 8.28
C ARG A 49 -0.30 10.56 9.39
N PHE A 50 0.73 9.80 9.03
CA PHE A 50 1.66 9.19 9.97
C PHE A 50 2.53 10.24 10.68
N GLU A 51 3.02 11.26 9.98
CA GLU A 51 3.73 12.39 10.60
C GLU A 51 2.88 13.06 11.69
N ARG A 52 1.60 13.35 11.40
CA ARG A 52 0.68 13.94 12.39
C ARG A 52 0.40 13.05 13.60
N ILE A 53 0.47 11.73 13.40
CA ILE A 53 0.34 10.76 14.49
C ILE A 53 1.61 10.77 15.35
N GLN A 54 2.79 10.88 14.73
CA GLN A 54 4.06 11.01 15.45
C GLN A 54 4.13 12.30 16.28
N ASP A 55 3.66 13.43 15.76
CA ASP A 55 3.58 14.70 16.52
C ASP A 55 2.69 14.55 17.77
N GLN A 56 1.54 13.90 17.61
CA GLN A 56 0.61 13.64 18.72
C GLN A 56 1.22 12.66 19.74
N PHE A 57 1.95 11.64 19.26
CA PHE A 57 2.66 10.71 20.13
C PHE A 57 3.79 11.40 20.91
N SER A 58 4.52 12.32 20.28
CA SER A 58 5.53 13.15 20.94
C SER A 58 4.90 13.98 22.06
N THR A 59 3.77 14.64 21.78
CA THR A 59 3.03 15.41 22.78
C THR A 59 2.58 14.56 23.97
N LEU A 60 2.02 13.38 23.71
CA LEU A 60 1.64 12.42 24.76
C LEU A 60 2.85 11.98 25.60
N SER A 61 3.96 11.67 24.94
CA SER A 61 5.19 11.21 25.59
C SER A 61 5.80 12.30 26.47
N THR A 62 5.84 13.54 26.00
CA THR A 62 6.30 14.70 26.77
C THR A 62 5.44 14.90 28.03
N MET A 63 4.11 14.85 27.90
CA MET A 63 3.21 14.98 29.06
C MET A 63 3.46 13.89 30.10
N VAL A 64 3.67 12.64 29.66
CA VAL A 64 3.99 11.52 30.57
C VAL A 64 5.34 11.77 31.24
N GLN A 65 6.36 12.20 30.50
CA GLN A 65 7.68 12.48 31.04
C GLN A 65 7.66 13.63 32.06
N GLU A 66 6.94 14.72 31.79
CA GLU A 66 6.75 15.84 32.70
C GLU A 66 6.03 15.42 33.98
N ASN A 67 4.93 14.66 33.84
CA ASN A 67 4.19 14.15 34.99
C ASN A 67 5.05 13.21 35.85
N LEU A 68 5.82 12.31 35.24
CA LEU A 68 6.71 11.38 35.94
C LEU A 68 7.88 12.10 36.64
N THR A 69 8.48 13.09 35.98
CA THR A 69 9.57 13.90 36.56
C THR A 69 9.04 14.79 37.69
N GLY A 70 7.84 15.35 37.51
CA GLY A 70 7.16 16.24 38.44
C GLY A 70 6.21 15.54 39.42
N MET A 71 6.27 14.21 39.60
CA MET A 71 5.27 13.45 40.37
C MET A 71 5.04 14.00 41.79
N ARG A 72 6.09 14.50 42.44
CA ARG A 72 5.98 15.12 43.78
C ARG A 72 5.08 16.35 43.75
N ILE A 73 5.18 17.18 42.71
CA ILE A 73 4.35 18.38 42.50
C ILE A 73 2.91 17.96 42.19
N VAL A 74 2.72 17.01 41.27
CA VAL A 74 1.38 16.50 40.91
C VAL A 74 0.64 15.99 42.15
N ARG A 75 1.32 15.23 43.03
CA ARG A 75 0.76 14.74 44.30
C ARG A 75 0.53 15.84 45.33
N ALA A 76 1.49 16.77 45.47
CA ALA A 76 1.38 17.87 46.43
C ALA A 76 0.13 18.74 46.18
N TYR A 77 -0.28 18.88 44.92
CA TYR A 77 -1.48 19.61 44.52
C TYR A 77 -2.70 18.71 44.23
N VAL A 78 -2.62 17.41 44.49
CA VAL A 78 -3.70 16.41 44.28
C VAL A 78 -4.27 16.47 42.85
N GLN A 79 -3.38 16.57 41.85
CA GLN A 79 -3.73 16.77 40.44
C GLN A 79 -3.75 15.49 39.60
N GLU A 80 -3.58 14.29 40.19
CA GLU A 80 -3.45 13.03 39.46
C GLU A 80 -4.65 12.77 38.55
N ARG A 81 -5.88 12.97 39.06
CA ARG A 81 -7.10 12.79 38.28
C ARG A 81 -7.24 13.84 37.17
N ALA A 82 -6.75 15.05 37.38
CA ALA A 82 -6.77 16.09 36.37
C ALA A 82 -5.79 15.77 35.23
N GLN A 83 -4.58 15.35 35.57
CA GLN A 83 -3.58 14.90 34.60
C GLN A 83 -4.04 13.67 33.82
N ALA A 84 -4.65 12.69 34.49
CA ALA A 84 -5.23 11.51 33.83
C ALA A 84 -6.31 11.89 32.81
N ARG A 85 -7.24 12.80 33.16
CA ARG A 85 -8.27 13.29 32.22
C ARG A 85 -7.67 14.03 31.02
N SER A 86 -6.64 14.84 31.25
CA SER A 86 -5.93 15.53 30.16
C SER A 86 -5.22 14.54 29.24
N PHE A 87 -4.60 13.50 29.80
CA PHE A 87 -3.97 12.42 29.04
C PHE A 87 -5.00 11.64 28.22
N ASP A 88 -6.13 11.25 28.82
CA ASP A 88 -7.20 10.52 28.13
C ASP A 88 -7.74 11.30 26.93
N LYS A 89 -7.92 12.62 27.06
CA LYS A 89 -8.34 13.47 25.95
C LYS A 89 -7.35 13.44 24.79
N LEU A 90 -6.05 13.57 25.07
CA LEU A 90 -5.00 13.51 24.05
C LEU A 90 -4.86 12.11 23.43
N ASN A 91 -5.07 11.07 24.24
CA ASN A 91 -5.00 9.68 23.80
C ASN A 91 -6.18 9.31 22.88
N LEU A 92 -7.39 9.82 23.16
CA LEU A 92 -8.54 9.65 22.28
C LEU A 92 -8.33 10.32 20.91
N ASP A 93 -7.73 11.52 20.88
CA ASP A 93 -7.35 12.17 19.61
C ASP A 93 -6.29 11.36 18.86
N TYR A 94 -5.26 10.88 19.57
CA TYR A 94 -4.24 9.98 19.00
C TYR A 94 -4.87 8.72 18.40
N MET A 95 -5.76 8.06 19.14
CA MET A 95 -6.47 6.87 18.67
C MET A 95 -7.33 7.16 17.44
N GLY A 96 -8.06 8.28 17.43
CA GLY A 96 -8.88 8.69 16.29
C GLY A 96 -8.05 8.89 15.02
N ARG A 97 -6.90 9.55 15.13
CA ARG A 97 -5.95 9.75 14.02
C ARG A 97 -5.38 8.42 13.53
N ASN A 98 -4.97 7.55 14.46
CA ASN A 98 -4.46 6.21 14.13
C ASN A 98 -5.51 5.37 13.40
N MET A 99 -6.75 5.37 13.89
CA MET A 99 -7.87 4.66 13.25
C MET A 99 -8.15 5.19 11.84
N SER A 100 -8.07 6.51 11.62
CA SER A 100 -8.19 7.10 10.28
C SER A 100 -7.07 6.62 9.34
N LEU A 101 -5.83 6.53 9.83
CA LEU A 101 -4.71 6.02 9.03
C LEU A 101 -4.90 4.53 8.71
N VAL A 102 -5.25 3.71 9.70
CA VAL A 102 -5.47 2.26 9.52
C VAL A 102 -6.58 1.98 8.52
N LYS A 103 -7.70 2.71 8.57
CA LYS A 103 -8.78 2.56 7.57
C LYS A 103 -8.30 2.87 6.15
N LEU A 104 -7.48 3.91 5.98
CA LEU A 104 -6.92 4.28 4.68
C LEU A 104 -5.88 3.26 4.21
N ALA A 105 -4.94 2.86 5.06
CA ALA A 105 -3.93 1.86 4.76
C ALA A 105 -4.56 0.48 4.46
N GLY A 106 -5.66 0.14 5.13
CA GLY A 106 -6.41 -1.09 4.91
C GLY A 106 -7.02 -1.22 3.50
N LEU A 107 -7.23 -0.10 2.79
CA LEU A 107 -7.69 -0.12 1.40
C LEU A 107 -6.58 -0.36 0.38
N PHE A 108 -5.31 -0.27 0.80
CA PHE A 108 -4.18 -0.37 -0.12
C PHE A 108 -4.11 -1.74 -0.82
N HIS A 109 -4.14 -2.84 -0.05
CA HIS A 109 -4.08 -4.20 -0.62
C HIS A 109 -5.31 -4.56 -1.48
N PRO A 110 -6.57 -4.27 -1.07
CA PRO A 110 -7.74 -4.47 -1.92
C PRO A 110 -7.62 -3.75 -3.27
N ILE A 111 -7.07 -2.54 -3.30
CA ILE A 111 -6.88 -1.80 -4.55
C ILE A 111 -5.81 -2.46 -5.42
N LEU A 112 -4.67 -2.88 -4.84
CA LEU A 112 -3.65 -3.65 -5.59
C LEU A 112 -4.24 -4.95 -6.15
N ALA A 113 -5.05 -5.66 -5.37
CA ALA A 113 -5.75 -6.87 -5.79
C ALA A 113 -6.74 -6.60 -6.93
N LEU A 114 -7.43 -5.45 -6.92
CA LEU A 114 -8.36 -5.07 -7.97
C LEU A 114 -7.64 -4.86 -9.31
N PHE A 115 -6.53 -4.12 -9.32
CA PHE A 115 -5.77 -3.86 -10.54
C PHE A 115 -5.11 -5.14 -11.09
N SER A 116 -4.50 -5.94 -10.22
CA SER A 116 -3.91 -7.23 -10.59
C SER A 116 -4.94 -8.25 -11.06
N GLY A 117 -6.06 -8.37 -10.35
CA GLY A 117 -7.18 -9.21 -10.73
C GLY A 117 -7.77 -8.81 -12.08
N THR A 118 -7.90 -7.51 -12.35
CA THR A 118 -8.36 -7.01 -13.66
C THR A 118 -7.38 -7.40 -14.77
N GLY A 119 -6.07 -7.25 -14.55
CA GLY A 119 -5.04 -7.71 -15.49
C GLY A 119 -5.15 -9.20 -15.77
N MET A 120 -5.36 -10.02 -14.74
CA MET A 120 -5.52 -11.47 -14.87
C MET A 120 -6.79 -11.84 -15.64
N VAL A 121 -7.91 -11.17 -15.38
CA VAL A 121 -9.16 -11.37 -16.14
C VAL A 121 -8.96 -11.05 -17.62
N ILE A 122 -8.25 -9.98 -17.95
CA ILE A 122 -7.92 -9.63 -19.33
C ILE A 122 -7.08 -10.72 -19.99
N VAL A 123 -6.06 -11.24 -19.29
CA VAL A 123 -5.23 -12.34 -19.80
C VAL A 123 -6.06 -13.59 -20.04
N LEU A 124 -6.87 -14.01 -19.06
CA LEU A 124 -7.72 -15.20 -19.20
C LEU A 124 -8.71 -15.06 -20.37
N TRP A 125 -9.33 -13.89 -20.51
CA TRP A 125 -10.30 -13.64 -21.56
C TRP A 125 -9.66 -13.53 -22.94
N LEU A 126 -8.76 -12.57 -23.15
CA LEU A 126 -8.18 -12.33 -24.48
C LEU A 126 -7.11 -13.36 -24.83
N GLY A 127 -6.30 -13.79 -23.86
CA GLY A 127 -5.27 -14.80 -24.08
C GLY A 127 -5.85 -16.15 -24.48
N SER A 128 -6.97 -16.58 -23.91
CA SER A 128 -7.63 -17.82 -24.33
C SER A 128 -8.11 -17.76 -25.79
N LEU A 129 -8.63 -16.61 -26.24
CA LEU A 129 -9.02 -16.41 -27.64
C LEU A 129 -7.81 -16.45 -28.59
N GLU A 130 -6.66 -15.92 -28.17
CA GLU A 130 -5.40 -16.00 -28.94
C GLU A 130 -4.88 -17.43 -29.03
N VAL A 131 -5.03 -18.24 -27.97
CA VAL A 131 -4.68 -19.68 -27.97
C VAL A 131 -5.61 -20.47 -28.91
N ILE A 132 -6.92 -20.27 -28.81
CA ILE A 132 -7.91 -20.97 -29.65
C ILE A 132 -7.68 -20.63 -31.14
N ALA A 133 -7.31 -19.38 -31.44
CA ALA A 133 -6.98 -18.95 -32.79
C ALA A 133 -5.60 -19.41 -33.28
N GLY A 134 -4.84 -20.17 -32.48
CA GLY A 134 -3.52 -20.67 -32.82
C GLY A 134 -2.43 -19.60 -32.92
N ARG A 135 -2.66 -18.38 -32.39
CA ARG A 135 -1.70 -17.27 -32.45
C ARG A 135 -0.62 -17.36 -31.38
N ILE A 136 -0.96 -17.92 -30.22
CA ILE A 136 0.00 -18.22 -29.14
C ILE A 136 -0.18 -19.67 -28.67
N THR A 137 0.91 -20.26 -28.17
CA THR A 137 0.85 -21.62 -27.59
C THR A 137 0.23 -21.59 -26.19
N LEU A 138 -0.29 -22.73 -25.72
CA LEU A 138 -0.76 -22.87 -24.35
C LEU A 138 0.34 -22.56 -23.33
N GLY A 139 1.58 -22.97 -23.60
CA GLY A 139 2.73 -22.66 -22.76
C GLY A 139 3.02 -21.15 -22.68
N ALA A 140 2.97 -20.45 -23.82
CA ALA A 140 3.13 -19.00 -23.87
C ALA A 140 2.01 -18.27 -23.11
N PHE A 141 0.77 -18.76 -23.18
CA PHE A 141 -0.35 -18.23 -22.42
C PHE A 141 -0.16 -18.36 -20.90
N VAL A 142 0.26 -19.53 -20.42
CA VAL A 142 0.55 -19.75 -19.00
C VAL A 142 1.71 -18.87 -18.54
N ALA A 143 2.79 -18.79 -19.33
CA ALA A 143 3.94 -17.93 -19.03
C ALA A 143 3.53 -16.45 -18.97
N PHE A 144 2.64 -16.00 -19.86
CA PHE A 144 2.15 -14.63 -19.87
C PHE A 144 1.43 -14.26 -18.57
N GLY A 145 0.58 -15.14 -18.04
CA GLY A 145 -0.08 -14.94 -16.75
C GLY A 145 0.92 -14.80 -15.60
N ILE A 146 2.00 -15.59 -15.61
CA ILE A 146 3.09 -15.49 -14.62
C ILE A 146 3.81 -14.14 -14.74
N TYR A 147 4.10 -13.67 -15.95
CA TYR A 147 4.75 -12.37 -16.16
C TYR A 147 3.89 -11.20 -15.67
N VAL A 148 2.56 -11.26 -15.87
CA VAL A 148 1.65 -10.25 -15.30
C VAL A 148 1.67 -10.28 -13.77
N ALA A 149 1.67 -11.46 -13.14
CA ALA A 149 1.78 -11.58 -11.68
C ALA A 149 3.12 -11.02 -11.16
N LEU A 150 4.22 -11.25 -11.88
CA LEU A 150 5.55 -10.72 -11.57
C LEU A 150 5.60 -9.18 -11.64
N LEU A 151 4.76 -8.54 -12.45
CA LEU A 151 4.70 -7.08 -12.54
C LEU A 151 3.95 -6.43 -11.38
N VAL A 152 3.09 -7.19 -10.69
CA VAL A 152 2.30 -6.71 -9.55
C VAL A 152 3.10 -6.79 -8.25
N TRP A 153 3.91 -7.84 -8.10
CA TRP A 153 4.69 -8.10 -6.90
C TRP A 153 6.20 -7.95 -7.19
N PRO A 154 6.94 -7.10 -6.45
CA PRO A 154 8.38 -6.96 -6.62
C PRO A 154 9.19 -8.17 -6.15
#